data_AF-A0A920SXW5-F1
#
_entry.id   AF-A0A920SXW5-F1
#
_cell.length_a   1.000
_cell.length_b   1.000
_cell.length_c   1.000
_cell.angle_alpha   90.00
_cell.angle_beta   90.00
_cell.angle_gamma   90.00
#
_symmetry.space_group_name_H-M   'P 1'
#
loop_
_entity.id
_entity.type
_entity.pdbx_description
1 polymer ?
#
loop_
_entity_poly.entity_id
_entity_poly.type
_entity_poly.pdbx_seq_one_letter_code
_entity_poly.pdbx_strand_id
1 'polypeptide(L)'
;MIGEVVFNTSMTGYQEMLTDPSYGGQILVPTYPMIGNYGTSEADVESTRVQVTGFVVREDCDAPSHPLSEGTVDDYLSQNGIPGVSGIDTRAVTRKLRSSGVMMGILLQMEVFPCYQVLEDAPR
;
A
#
# COMPACT_ATOMS: atom_id res chain seq x y z
N MET A 1 2.12 12.79 -0.12
CA MET A 1 3.20 11.89 -0.56
C MET A 1 2.95 11.48 -2.00
N ILE A 2 3.98 11.45 -2.85
CA ILE A 2 3.89 11.09 -4.28
C ILE A 2 4.64 9.78 -4.50
N GLY A 3 4.11 8.91 -5.36
CA GLY A 3 4.79 7.69 -5.78
C GLY A 3 4.16 7.11 -7.04
N GLU A 4 4.86 6.16 -7.65
CA GLU A 4 4.35 5.39 -8.78
C GLU A 4 3.28 4.41 -8.29
N VAL A 5 2.07 4.45 -8.83
CA VAL A 5 0.99 3.55 -8.41
C VAL A 5 1.13 2.22 -9.14
N VAL A 6 1.36 1.16 -8.37
CA VAL A 6 1.50 -0.20 -8.88
C VAL A 6 0.48 -1.11 -8.22
N PHE A 7 0.07 -2.16 -8.94
CA PHE A 7 -0.81 -3.18 -8.38
C PHE A 7 -0.10 -4.53 -8.29
N ASN A 8 -0.49 -5.33 -7.31
CA ASN A 8 0.02 -6.69 -7.16
C ASN A 8 -1.14 -7.67 -6.94
N THR A 9 -1.06 -8.81 -7.61
CA THR A 9 -2.10 -9.85 -7.65
C THR A 9 -1.93 -10.96 -6.61
N SER A 10 -0.90 -10.90 -5.78
CA SER A 10 -0.72 -11.81 -4.64
C SER A 10 -1.90 -11.70 -3.69
N MET A 11 -2.38 -12.87 -3.25
CA MET A 11 -3.49 -12.98 -2.29
C MET A 11 -3.03 -13.08 -0.84
N THR A 12 -1.72 -13.32 -0.64
CA THR A 12 -1.05 -13.51 0.64
C THR A 12 0.33 -12.86 0.58
N GLY A 13 1.03 -12.78 1.70
CA GLY A 13 2.39 -12.23 1.76
C GLY A 13 2.40 -10.70 1.71
N TYR A 14 1.36 -10.02 2.23
CA TYR A 14 1.35 -8.54 2.20
C TYR A 14 2.52 -7.95 2.98
N GLN A 15 2.99 -8.58 4.05
CA GLN A 15 4.15 -8.11 4.81
C GLN A 15 5.45 -8.22 4.01
N GLU A 16 5.66 -9.33 3.30
CA GLU A 16 6.78 -9.52 2.37
C GLU A 16 6.76 -8.42 1.30
N MET A 17 5.58 -8.17 0.71
CA MET A 17 5.37 -7.12 -0.29
C MET A 17 5.67 -5.72 0.24
N LEU A 18 5.36 -5.42 1.50
CA LEU A 18 5.67 -4.14 2.13
C LEU A 18 7.20 -3.95 2.31
N THR A 19 7.93 -5.04 2.54
CA THR A 19 9.38 -5.02 2.80
C THR A 19 10.25 -5.23 1.57
N ASP A 20 9.70 -5.64 0.43
CA ASP A 20 10.46 -5.88 -0.80
C ASP A 20 11.08 -4.57 -1.36
N PRO A 21 12.41 -4.48 -1.50
CA PRO A 21 13.11 -3.31 -2.05
C PRO A 21 12.63 -2.88 -3.44
N SER A 22 12.00 -3.77 -4.19
CA SER A 22 11.48 -3.51 -5.54
C SER A 22 10.35 -2.47 -5.54
N TYR A 23 9.64 -2.28 -4.41
CA TYR A 23 8.57 -1.29 -4.28
C TYR A 23 9.02 0.08 -3.75
N GLY A 24 10.34 0.32 -3.67
CA GLY A 24 10.89 1.60 -3.27
C GLY A 24 10.36 2.76 -4.14
N GLY A 25 9.71 3.75 -3.52
CA GLY A 25 9.11 4.89 -4.24
C GLY A 25 7.71 4.65 -4.80
N GLN A 26 7.13 3.46 -4.56
CA GLN A 26 5.85 3.05 -5.16
C GLN A 26 4.71 3.06 -4.15
N ILE A 27 3.50 3.37 -4.63
CA ILE A 27 2.24 3.21 -3.90
C ILE A 27 1.66 1.85 -4.31
N LEU A 28 1.65 0.92 -3.38
CA LEU A 28 1.25 -0.46 -3.63
C LEU A 28 -0.25 -0.65 -3.42
N VAL A 29 -0.91 -1.24 -4.43
CA VAL A 29 -2.34 -1.53 -4.46
C VAL A 29 -2.57 -3.04 -4.63
N PRO A 30 -2.71 -3.83 -3.55
CA PRO A 30 -3.07 -5.24 -3.67
C PRO A 30 -4.45 -5.41 -4.30
N THR A 31 -4.59 -6.43 -5.15
CA THR A 31 -5.91 -6.76 -5.74
C THR A 31 -6.78 -7.60 -4.81
N TYR A 32 -6.18 -8.25 -3.82
CA TYR A 32 -6.92 -9.03 -2.83
C TYR A 32 -7.65 -8.07 -1.87
N PRO A 33 -8.96 -8.24 -1.65
CA PRO A 33 -9.76 -7.21 -0.99
C PRO A 33 -9.51 -7.11 0.50
N MET A 34 -9.26 -8.23 1.18
CA MET A 34 -9.13 -8.30 2.64
C MET A 34 -7.65 -8.36 3.02
N ILE A 35 -7.10 -7.25 3.48
CA ILE A 35 -5.70 -7.18 3.92
C ILE A 35 -5.64 -7.15 5.44
N GLY A 36 -4.60 -7.75 6.02
CA GLY A 36 -4.42 -7.81 7.47
C GLY A 36 -5.11 -8.99 8.17
N ASN A 37 -5.71 -9.92 7.44
CA ASN A 37 -6.48 -11.03 8.03
C ASN A 37 -5.66 -11.94 8.97
N TYR A 38 -4.35 -12.04 8.76
CA TYR A 38 -3.43 -12.81 9.62
C TYR A 38 -2.49 -11.91 10.44
N GLY A 39 -2.74 -10.60 10.46
CA GLY A 39 -1.94 -9.61 11.18
C GLY A 39 -0.52 -9.48 10.64
N THR A 40 0.37 -8.94 11.45
CA THR A 40 1.81 -8.88 11.17
C THR A 40 2.59 -9.69 12.18
N SER A 41 3.74 -10.21 11.76
CA SER A 41 4.62 -11.09 12.55
C SER A 41 6.07 -10.66 12.34
N GLU A 42 6.84 -10.43 13.40
CA GLU A 42 8.28 -10.13 13.27
C GLU A 42 9.06 -11.27 12.57
N ALA A 43 8.55 -12.50 12.57
CA ALA A 43 9.18 -13.65 11.92
C ALA A 43 9.14 -13.60 10.38
N ASP A 44 8.20 -12.83 9.80
CA ASP A 44 7.94 -12.78 8.34
C ASP A 44 8.50 -11.50 7.69
N VAL A 45 9.52 -10.88 8.30
CA VAL A 45 10.15 -9.65 7.83
C VAL A 45 11.37 -9.98 6.94
N GLU A 46 11.21 -9.91 5.61
CA GLU A 46 12.29 -10.16 4.62
C GLU A 46 13.35 -9.02 4.58
N SER A 47 12.99 -7.81 5.02
CA SER A 47 13.87 -6.63 5.04
C SER A 47 13.68 -5.82 6.32
N THR A 48 14.77 -5.26 6.86
CA THR A 48 14.79 -4.49 8.11
C THR A 48 13.88 -3.25 8.13
N ARG A 49 13.26 -2.87 7.01
CA ARG A 49 12.32 -1.74 6.91
C ARG A 49 11.25 -1.98 5.85
N VAL A 50 10.12 -1.29 6.01
CA VAL A 50 9.11 -1.13 4.95
C VAL A 50 9.70 -0.26 3.82
N GLN A 51 9.54 -0.71 2.57
CA GLN A 51 10.11 -0.07 1.39
C GLN A 51 9.06 0.67 0.55
N VAL A 52 7.80 0.23 0.63
CA VAL A 52 6.69 0.92 -0.06
C VAL A 52 6.60 2.36 0.42
N THR A 53 6.22 3.24 -0.49
CA THR A 53 5.96 4.65 -0.16
C THR A 53 4.55 4.80 0.40
N GLY A 54 3.55 4.12 -0.17
CA GLY A 54 2.21 4.08 0.40
C GLY A 54 1.49 2.77 0.15
N PHE A 55 0.43 2.52 0.91
CA PHE A 55 -0.33 1.28 0.80
C PHE A 55 -1.84 1.55 0.70
N VAL A 56 -2.47 1.05 -0.36
CA VAL A 56 -3.89 1.33 -0.64
C VAL A 56 -4.66 0.03 -0.74
N VAL A 57 -5.58 -0.18 0.20
CA VAL A 57 -6.32 -1.44 0.34
C VAL A 57 -7.82 -1.23 0.19
N ARG A 58 -8.53 -2.31 -0.11
CA ARG A 58 -9.99 -2.31 -0.18
C ARG A 58 -10.59 -2.38 1.21
N GLU A 59 -10.21 -3.40 1.98
CA GLU A 59 -10.60 -3.61 3.37
C GLU A 59 -9.33 -3.85 4.18
N ASP A 60 -9.25 -3.17 5.32
CA ASP A 60 -8.26 -3.43 6.36
C ASP A 60 -8.92 -4.24 7.47
N CYS A 61 -8.17 -5.19 8.05
CA CYS A 61 -8.67 -6.09 9.06
C CYS A 61 -8.16 -5.67 10.45
N ASP A 62 -9.05 -5.02 11.20
CA ASP A 62 -8.74 -4.52 12.55
C ASP A 62 -8.60 -5.63 13.61
N ALA A 63 -9.05 -6.85 13.28
CA ALA A 63 -9.05 -8.00 14.18
C ALA A 63 -8.41 -9.23 13.50
N PRO A 64 -7.06 -9.24 13.36
CA PRO A 64 -6.35 -10.35 12.75
C PRO A 64 -6.53 -11.65 13.54
N SER A 65 -6.57 -12.78 12.82
CA SER A 65 -6.73 -14.10 13.42
C SER A 65 -5.63 -15.04 12.94
N HIS A 66 -4.48 -15.01 13.62
CA HIS A 66 -3.38 -15.94 13.37
C HIS A 66 -2.55 -16.15 14.64
N PRO A 67 -2.05 -17.38 14.92
CA PRO A 67 -1.26 -17.64 16.13
C PRO A 67 0.04 -16.83 16.23
N LEU A 68 0.61 -16.43 15.10
CA LEU A 68 1.82 -15.61 15.01
C LEU A 68 1.53 -14.11 14.86
N SER A 69 0.25 -13.69 14.94
CA SER A 69 -0.11 -12.28 14.81
C SER A 69 0.32 -11.51 16.06
N GLU A 70 1.15 -10.49 15.86
CA GLU A 70 1.64 -9.59 16.91
C GLU A 70 0.97 -8.21 16.86
N GLY A 71 0.33 -7.87 15.74
CA GLY A 71 -0.35 -6.58 15.55
C GLY A 71 -1.16 -6.51 14.25
N THR A 72 -1.77 -5.35 14.02
CA THR A 72 -2.49 -5.07 12.77
C THR A 72 -1.55 -4.51 11.69
N VAL A 73 -2.02 -4.51 10.44
CA VAL A 73 -1.28 -3.86 9.35
C VAL A 73 -1.21 -2.34 9.57
N ASP A 74 -2.27 -1.72 10.09
CA ASP A 74 -2.28 -0.30 10.44
C ASP A 74 -1.22 0.05 11.49
N ASP A 75 -1.10 -0.75 12.56
CA ASP A 75 -0.05 -0.57 13.57
C ASP A 75 1.34 -0.65 12.95
N TYR A 76 1.55 -1.66 12.09
CA TYR A 76 2.84 -1.90 11.42
C TYR A 76 3.23 -0.74 10.49
N LEU A 77 2.28 -0.23 9.70
CA LEU A 77 2.51 0.93 8.82
C LEU A 77 2.74 2.21 9.62
N SER A 78 1.95 2.42 10.68
CA SER A 78 2.08 3.59 11.57
C SER A 78 3.43 3.64 12.26
N GLN A 79 3.94 2.51 12.75
CA GLN A 79 5.26 2.39 13.37
C GLN A 79 6.41 2.70 12.39
N ASN A 80 6.22 2.39 11.10
CA ASN A 80 7.19 2.66 10.04
C ASN A 80 6.99 4.03 9.36
N GLY A 81 6.00 4.81 9.77
CA GLY A 81 5.70 6.12 9.18
C GLY A 81 5.19 6.06 7.74
N ILE A 82 4.54 4.95 7.36
CA ILE A 82 4.02 4.72 6.00
C ILE A 82 2.53 5.04 5.96
N PRO A 83 2.07 5.93 5.06
CA PRO A 83 0.66 6.23 4.93
C PRO A 83 -0.11 5.08 4.26
N GLY A 84 -1.22 4.71 4.90
CA GLY A 84 -2.20 3.76 4.40
C GLY A 84 -3.52 4.44 4.03
N VAL A 85 -4.25 3.87 3.06
CA VAL A 85 -5.65 4.22 2.78
C VAL A 85 -6.46 2.95 2.60
N SER A 86 -7.53 2.80 3.37
CA SER A 86 -8.51 1.72 3.25
C SER A 86 -9.83 2.21 2.64
N GLY A 87 -10.71 1.29 2.23
CA GLY A 87 -12.03 1.60 1.68
C GLY A 87 -12.05 1.91 0.17
N ILE A 88 -10.91 1.83 -0.51
CA ILE A 88 -10.79 2.17 -1.94
C ILE A 88 -11.25 1.00 -2.82
N ASP A 89 -11.92 1.28 -3.94
CA ASP A 89 -12.17 0.26 -4.96
C ASP A 89 -10.86 -0.06 -5.72
N THR A 90 -10.05 -0.94 -5.13
CA THR A 90 -8.77 -1.37 -5.71
C THR A 90 -8.96 -2.00 -7.09
N ARG A 91 -10.11 -2.64 -7.36
CA ARG A 91 -10.42 -3.23 -8.68
C ARG A 91 -10.60 -2.15 -9.75
N ALA A 92 -11.23 -1.01 -9.42
CA ALA A 92 -11.29 0.13 -10.33
C ALA A 92 -9.90 0.68 -10.63
N VAL A 93 -9.06 0.84 -9.61
CA VAL A 93 -7.66 1.30 -9.74
C VAL A 93 -6.85 0.35 -10.61
N THR A 94 -6.89 -0.95 -10.35
CA THR A 94 -6.19 -1.97 -11.15
C THR A 94 -6.63 -1.96 -12.61
N ARG A 95 -7.95 -1.85 -12.89
CA ARG A 95 -8.44 -1.75 -14.28
C ARG A 95 -7.88 -0.52 -14.99
N LYS A 96 -7.82 0.62 -14.31
CA LYS A 96 -7.27 1.85 -14.86
C LYS A 96 -5.78 1.68 -15.19
N LEU A 97 -4.98 1.18 -14.25
CA LEU A 97 -3.55 0.91 -14.44
C LEU A 97 -3.30 -0.07 -15.59
N ARG A 98 -4.08 -1.14 -15.70
CA ARG A 98 -3.96 -2.09 -16.83
C ARG A 98 -4.24 -1.46 -18.20
N SER A 99 -5.13 -0.46 -18.25
CA SER A 99 -5.52 0.20 -19.50
C SER A 99 -4.62 1.38 -19.89
N SER A 100 -4.11 2.12 -18.90
CA SER A 100 -3.37 3.36 -19.09
C SER A 100 -1.86 3.20 -18.85
N GLY A 101 -1.43 2.04 -18.36
CA GLY A 101 -0.05 1.81 -17.92
C GLY A 101 0.20 2.32 -16.50
N VAL A 102 1.48 2.46 -16.19
CA VAL A 102 1.98 3.04 -14.95
C VAL A 102 1.53 4.50 -14.84
N MET A 103 1.14 4.93 -13.63
CA MET A 103 0.75 6.31 -13.36
C MET A 103 1.33 6.79 -12.03
N MET A 104 1.71 8.06 -11.97
CA MET A 104 2.03 8.72 -10.71
C MET A 104 0.75 8.99 -9.91
N GLY A 105 0.82 8.78 -8.60
CA GLY A 105 -0.28 9.01 -7.66
C GLY A 105 0.17 9.78 -6.44
N ILE A 106 -0.80 10.36 -5.74
CA ILE A 106 -0.57 11.13 -4.52
C ILE A 106 -1.52 10.67 -3.42
N LEU A 107 -0.98 10.43 -2.23
CA LEU A 107 -1.75 10.25 -0.99
C LEU A 107 -1.69 11.55 -0.18
N LEU A 108 -2.86 12.07 0.20
CA LEU A 108 -3.05 13.37 0.83
C LEU A 108 -4.07 13.24 1.97
N GLN A 109 -3.83 13.96 3.08
CA GLN A 109 -4.75 14.05 4.22
C GLN A 109 -5.53 15.37 4.24
N MET A 110 -5.26 16.30 3.30
CA MET A 110 -5.83 17.65 3.22
C MET A 110 -6.33 17.99 1.81
N GLU A 111 -6.91 19.18 1.64
CA GLU A 111 -7.53 19.62 0.38
C GLU A 111 -6.62 19.47 -0.85
N VAL A 112 -7.26 19.12 -1.96
CA VAL A 112 -6.63 18.68 -3.22
C VAL A 112 -5.99 19.85 -3.99
N PHE A 113 -6.31 21.10 -3.64
CA PHE A 113 -5.74 22.29 -4.26
C PHE A 113 -4.60 22.86 -3.38
N PRO A 114 -3.36 23.06 -3.89
CA PRO A 114 -2.90 23.09 -5.28
C PRO A 114 -2.09 21.85 -5.72
N CYS A 115 -2.33 20.69 -5.10
CA CYS A 115 -1.47 19.51 -5.21
C CYS A 115 -1.45 18.85 -6.61
N TYR A 116 -2.46 19.13 -7.46
CA TYR A 116 -2.51 18.64 -8.84
C TYR A 116 -1.32 19.09 -9.68
N GLN A 117 -0.83 20.32 -9.48
CA GLN A 117 0.33 20.82 -10.24
C GLN A 117 1.59 20.00 -9.95
N VAL A 118 1.74 19.52 -8.72
CA VAL A 118 2.88 18.69 -8.30
C VAL A 118 2.84 17.30 -8.95
N LEU A 119 1.65 16.78 -9.26
CA LEU A 119 1.49 15.53 -10.01
C LEU A 119 1.78 15.70 -11.50
N GLU A 120 1.44 16.85 -12.08
CA GLU A 120 1.75 17.16 -13.49
C GLU A 120 3.26 17.36 -13.71
N ASP A 121 3.95 17.91 -12.71
CA ASP A 121 5.40 18.14 -12.73
C ASP A 121 6.23 16.91 -12.28
N ALA A 122 5.58 15.84 -11.81
CA ALA A 122 6.27 14.62 -11.40
C ALA A 122 6.89 13.91 -12.63
N PRO A 123 8.11 13.34 -12.50
CA PRO A 123 8.74 12.61 -13.59
C PRO A 123 7.82 11.46 -14.04
N ARG A 124 7.55 11.42 -15.35
CA ARG A 124 6.78 10.36 -16.00
C ARG A 124 7.62 9.12 -16.25
#